data_AF-A0A5C7GRT0-F1
#
_entry.id   AF-A0A5C7GRT0-F1
#
_cell.length_a   1.000
_cell.length_b   1.000
_cell.length_c   1.000
_cell.angle_alpha   90.00
_cell.angle_beta   90.00
_cell.angle_gamma   90.00
#
_symmetry.space_group_name_H-M   'P 1'
#
loop_
_entity.id
_entity.type
_entity.pdbx_description
1 polymer ?
#
loop_
_entity_poly.entity_id
_entity_poly.type
_entity_poly.pdbx_seq_one_letter_code
_entity_poly.pdbx_strand_id
1 'polypeptide(L)'
;MANMVADTLLKIALNVEKYRFWMESYPPCVEKAFRESEINGNEGGDALMSLFWIVIRQLAEIEATMATSKKVITREEWEKKLNDVMIRKEDMNKLVMNFLVTEGYVDAAEKFRMESGTEPDIDLATITDRMAVKKAVQCGNVEDAIEKVNDLNPEILDTNPQLFFHLQQQRLIELIRNGKVEEALEFAQEELAPRGEENQSFLEELEKTVALLAFEDVSNCPVGDLLDISQRLKTASEVNAAILTSQSHEKDPKLPSLLKMLIWAQSQLDEKAAYPRINDLSTATLEDPAV
;
A
#
# COMPACT_ATOMS: atom_id res chain seq x y z
N MET A 1 2.29 40.33 -20.04
CA MET A 1 0.90 39.84 -20.09
C MET A 1 0.81 38.47 -20.76
N ALA A 2 1.35 38.28 -21.97
CA ALA A 2 1.37 36.97 -22.66
C ALA A 2 2.07 35.83 -21.88
N ASN A 3 3.21 36.09 -21.23
CA ASN A 3 3.91 35.07 -20.42
C ASN A 3 3.17 34.70 -19.12
N MET A 4 2.34 35.60 -18.59
CA MET A 4 1.57 35.37 -17.37
C MET A 4 0.30 34.55 -17.67
N VAL A 5 -0.26 34.73 -18.88
CA VAL A 5 -1.35 33.90 -19.41
C VAL A 5 -0.83 32.50 -19.77
N ALA A 6 0.36 32.38 -20.37
CA ALA A 6 0.98 31.09 -20.66
C ALA A 6 1.31 30.27 -19.39
N ASP A 7 1.85 30.93 -18.35
CA ASP A 7 2.18 30.27 -17.08
C ASP A 7 0.90 29.87 -16.28
N THR A 8 -0.19 30.64 -16.44
CA THR A 8 -1.49 30.29 -15.86
C THR A 8 -2.16 29.13 -16.60
N LEU A 9 -2.05 29.09 -17.93
CA LEU A 9 -2.55 27.97 -18.75
C LEU A 9 -1.76 26.67 -18.51
N LEU A 10 -0.44 26.76 -18.26
CA LEU A 10 0.39 25.61 -17.88
C LEU A 10 0.00 25.05 -16.49
N LYS A 11 -0.36 25.92 -15.54
CA LYS A 11 -0.87 25.56 -14.21
C LYS A 11 -2.30 24.98 -14.24
N ILE A 12 -3.10 25.35 -15.25
CA ILE A 12 -4.42 24.75 -15.51
C ILE A 12 -4.26 23.35 -16.14
N ALA A 13 -3.31 23.18 -17.07
CA ALA A 13 -3.02 21.90 -17.72
C ALA A 13 -2.41 20.84 -16.77
N LEU A 14 -1.64 21.24 -15.77
CA LEU A 14 -1.10 20.33 -14.74
C LEU A 14 -2.15 19.89 -13.69
N ASN A 15 -3.36 20.44 -13.73
CA ASN A 15 -4.47 20.11 -12.83
C ASN A 15 -5.56 19.22 -13.49
N VAL A 16 -5.30 18.70 -14.69
CA VAL A 16 -6.28 18.00 -15.54
C VAL A 16 -6.87 16.74 -14.89
N GLU A 17 -6.15 16.06 -13.99
CA GLU A 17 -6.73 14.95 -13.20
C GLU A 17 -7.85 15.39 -12.25
N LYS A 18 -7.83 16.64 -11.77
CA LYS A 18 -8.86 17.21 -10.90
C LYS A 18 -10.10 17.66 -11.68
N TYR A 19 -9.96 17.94 -12.98
CA TYR A 19 -11.06 18.36 -13.88
C TYR A 19 -11.85 17.18 -14.47
N ARG A 20 -11.26 15.98 -14.57
CA ARG A 20 -11.98 14.75 -14.96
C ARG A 20 -13.17 14.48 -14.03
N PHE A 21 -12.95 14.61 -12.72
CA PHE A 21 -13.99 14.46 -11.69
C PHE A 21 -15.03 15.60 -11.71
N TRP A 22 -14.63 16.79 -12.15
CA TRP A 22 -15.49 17.97 -12.23
C TRP A 22 -16.42 17.94 -13.45
N MET A 23 -15.97 17.38 -14.59
CA MET A 23 -16.79 17.21 -15.81
C MET A 23 -17.81 16.07 -15.70
N GLU A 24 -17.50 14.97 -15.01
CA GLU A 24 -18.44 13.85 -14.84
C GLU A 24 -19.60 14.17 -13.90
N SER A 25 -19.45 15.18 -13.02
CA SER A 25 -20.42 15.48 -11.96
C SER A 25 -21.46 16.57 -12.29
N TYR A 26 -21.42 17.21 -13.46
CA TYR A 26 -22.32 18.35 -13.75
C TYR A 26 -22.83 18.42 -15.21
N PRO A 27 -24.04 17.92 -15.48
CA PRO A 27 -24.82 18.37 -16.63
C PRO A 27 -26.30 18.59 -16.25
N PRO A 28 -26.62 19.63 -15.45
CA PRO A 28 -27.68 20.56 -15.88
C PRO A 28 -27.58 22.00 -15.33
N CYS A 29 -26.72 22.27 -14.35
CA CYS A 29 -26.73 23.55 -13.62
C CYS A 29 -25.92 24.65 -14.35
N VAL A 30 -24.85 24.27 -15.06
CA VAL A 30 -24.02 25.20 -15.84
C VAL A 30 -24.79 25.69 -17.07
N GLU A 31 -25.52 24.80 -17.73
CA GLU A 31 -26.36 25.15 -18.90
C GLU A 31 -27.49 26.13 -18.52
N LYS A 32 -28.01 26.03 -17.28
CA LYS A 32 -29.04 26.92 -16.75
C LYS A 32 -28.50 28.30 -16.35
N ALA A 33 -27.33 28.36 -15.70
CA ALA A 33 -26.70 29.63 -15.33
C ALA A 33 -26.27 30.46 -16.55
N PHE A 34 -25.99 29.80 -17.68
CA PHE A 34 -25.57 30.48 -18.92
C PHE A 34 -26.73 30.91 -19.82
N ARG A 35 -27.85 30.18 -19.89
CA ARG A 35 -29.08 30.67 -20.54
C ARG A 35 -29.61 31.97 -19.93
N GLU A 36 -29.36 32.19 -18.64
CA GLU A 36 -29.71 33.43 -17.94
C GLU A 36 -28.76 34.60 -18.31
N SER A 37 -27.58 34.32 -18.88
CA SER A 37 -26.61 35.33 -19.33
C SER A 37 -26.78 35.76 -20.79
N GLU A 38 -27.31 34.90 -21.68
CA GLU A 38 -27.63 35.22 -23.09
C GLU A 38 -28.78 36.24 -23.23
N ILE A 39 -29.58 36.42 -22.18
CA ILE A 39 -30.70 37.38 -22.17
C ILE A 39 -30.19 38.83 -22.04
N ASN A 40 -28.95 39.06 -21.61
CA ASN A 40 -28.36 40.38 -21.39
C ASN A 40 -27.27 40.76 -22.40
N GLY A 41 -27.60 40.60 -23.69
CA GLY A 41 -26.95 41.16 -24.89
C GLY A 41 -25.59 41.85 -24.71
N ASN A 42 -24.52 41.08 -24.59
CA ASN A 42 -23.15 41.59 -24.61
C ASN A 42 -22.33 40.84 -25.68
N GLU A 43 -22.19 41.45 -26.86
CA GLU A 43 -21.58 40.87 -28.07
C GLU A 43 -20.10 40.45 -27.91
N GLY A 44 -19.42 40.90 -26.85
CA GLY A 44 -18.05 40.48 -26.53
C GLY A 44 -17.93 39.10 -25.87
N GLY A 45 -19.02 38.56 -25.31
CA GLY A 45 -19.05 37.24 -24.67
C GLY A 45 -19.00 36.08 -25.66
N ASP A 46 -19.69 36.23 -26.80
CA ASP A 46 -19.79 35.19 -27.84
C ASP A 46 -18.43 34.84 -28.47
N ALA A 47 -17.57 35.83 -28.68
CA ALA A 47 -16.25 35.61 -29.26
C ALA A 47 -15.32 34.85 -28.28
N LEU A 48 -15.36 35.18 -27.00
CA LEU A 48 -14.58 34.48 -25.96
C LEU A 48 -15.11 33.07 -25.71
N MET A 49 -16.43 32.86 -25.77
CA MET A 49 -17.06 31.54 -25.66
C MET A 49 -16.78 30.66 -26.88
N SER A 50 -16.80 31.24 -28.09
CA SER A 50 -16.40 30.56 -29.31
C SER A 50 -14.93 30.13 -29.25
N LEU A 51 -14.03 31.01 -28.80
CA LEU A 51 -12.62 30.67 -28.59
C LEU A 51 -12.44 29.61 -27.50
N PHE A 52 -13.21 29.67 -26.41
CA PHE A 52 -13.18 28.67 -25.34
C PHE A 52 -13.61 27.28 -25.86
N TRP A 53 -14.71 27.21 -26.62
CA TRP A 53 -15.17 25.95 -27.24
C TRP A 53 -14.20 25.43 -28.31
N ILE A 54 -13.56 26.31 -29.08
CA ILE A 54 -12.52 25.94 -30.03
C ILE A 54 -11.31 25.34 -29.29
N VAL A 55 -10.90 25.93 -28.16
CA VAL A 55 -9.80 25.40 -27.34
C VAL A 55 -10.17 24.07 -26.69
N ILE A 56 -11.38 23.92 -26.13
CA ILE A 56 -11.87 22.64 -25.59
C ILE A 56 -11.88 21.57 -26.68
N ARG A 57 -12.37 21.91 -27.88
CA ARG A 57 -12.45 20.98 -29.02
C ARG A 57 -11.07 20.63 -29.56
N GLN A 58 -10.15 21.59 -29.62
CA GLN A 58 -8.75 21.34 -29.98
C GLN A 58 -8.03 20.51 -28.91
N LEU A 59 -8.29 20.74 -27.61
CA LEU A 59 -7.75 19.92 -26.53
C LEU A 59 -8.30 18.50 -26.62
N ALA A 60 -9.60 18.31 -26.89
CA ALA A 60 -10.20 17.01 -27.12
C ALA A 60 -9.68 16.32 -28.39
N GLU A 61 -9.41 17.06 -29.47
CA GLU A 61 -8.80 16.55 -30.70
C GLU A 61 -7.31 16.22 -30.49
N ILE A 62 -6.58 16.99 -29.68
CA ILE A 62 -5.19 16.71 -29.27
C ILE A 62 -5.16 15.48 -28.35
N GLU A 63 -6.10 15.34 -27.42
CA GLU A 63 -6.24 14.17 -26.54
C GLU A 63 -6.65 12.92 -27.36
N ALA A 64 -7.56 13.07 -28.33
CA ALA A 64 -7.95 12.00 -29.26
C ALA A 64 -6.84 11.64 -30.28
N THR A 65 -5.96 12.57 -30.65
CA THR A 65 -4.79 12.28 -31.49
C THR A 65 -3.60 11.75 -30.69
N MET A 66 -3.49 12.11 -29.40
CA MET A 66 -2.57 11.50 -28.43
C MET A 66 -3.02 10.11 -27.98
N ALA A 67 -4.32 9.81 -28.06
CA ALA A 67 -4.85 8.45 -28.08
C ALA A 67 -4.47 7.77 -29.41
N THR A 68 -3.17 7.60 -29.63
CA THR A 68 -2.63 6.66 -30.62
C THR A 68 -3.37 5.34 -30.45
N SER A 69 -3.91 4.80 -31.55
CA SER A 69 -4.57 3.49 -31.58
C SER A 69 -3.73 2.50 -30.78
N LYS A 70 -4.17 2.14 -29.58
CA LYS A 70 -3.42 1.26 -28.68
C LYS A 70 -3.09 0.01 -29.47
N LYS A 71 -1.82 -0.41 -29.42
CA LYS A 71 -1.40 -1.63 -30.11
C LYS A 71 -2.17 -2.80 -29.51
N VAL A 72 -2.93 -3.53 -30.32
CA VAL A 72 -3.60 -4.75 -29.87
C VAL A 72 -2.60 -5.91 -29.97
N ILE A 73 -2.35 -6.60 -28.87
CA ILE A 73 -1.53 -7.79 -28.80
C ILE A 73 -2.47 -8.96 -28.54
N THR A 74 -2.46 -9.95 -29.42
CA THR A 74 -3.32 -11.13 -29.27
C THR A 74 -2.77 -12.07 -28.19
N ARG A 75 -3.63 -12.95 -27.69
CA ARG A 75 -3.24 -14.01 -26.74
C ARG A 75 -2.11 -14.90 -27.26
N GLU A 76 -2.20 -15.31 -28.52
CA GLU A 76 -1.19 -16.16 -29.15
C GLU A 76 0.17 -15.46 -29.23
N GLU A 77 0.21 -14.18 -29.61
CA GLU A 77 1.46 -13.39 -29.62
C GLU A 77 2.03 -13.20 -28.21
N TRP A 78 1.16 -13.03 -27.21
CA TRP A 78 1.55 -12.88 -25.81
C TRP A 78 2.13 -14.17 -25.24
N GLU A 79 1.44 -15.29 -25.42
CA GLU A 79 1.88 -16.62 -24.98
C GLU A 79 3.19 -17.03 -25.66
N LYS A 80 3.36 -16.71 -26.95
CA LYS A 80 4.64 -16.92 -27.64
C LYS A 80 5.77 -16.15 -26.96
N LYS A 81 5.58 -14.86 -26.66
CA LYS A 81 6.59 -14.04 -25.97
C LYS A 81 6.88 -14.57 -24.57
N LEU A 82 5.88 -15.04 -23.83
CA LEU A 82 6.07 -15.64 -22.52
C LEU A 82 6.90 -16.93 -22.61
N ASN A 83 6.61 -17.79 -23.59
CA ASN A 83 7.36 -19.03 -23.81
C ASN A 83 8.82 -18.78 -24.26
N ASP A 84 9.08 -17.66 -24.92
CA ASP A 84 10.44 -17.25 -25.28
C ASP A 84 11.28 -16.80 -24.06
N VAL A 85 10.64 -16.48 -22.92
CA VAL A 85 11.34 -16.13 -21.68
C VAL A 85 11.84 -17.39 -20.98
N MET A 86 13.15 -17.57 -20.98
CA MET A 86 13.81 -18.70 -20.30
C MET A 86 14.01 -18.38 -18.82
N ILE A 87 13.20 -19.01 -17.95
CA ILE A 87 13.37 -18.96 -16.49
C ILE A 87 13.98 -20.27 -16.03
N ARG A 88 15.11 -20.21 -15.32
CA ARG A 88 15.75 -21.41 -14.78
C ARG A 88 14.98 -21.91 -13.56
N LYS A 89 14.88 -23.23 -13.43
CA LYS A 89 14.22 -23.86 -12.27
C LYS A 89 14.90 -23.46 -10.96
N GLU A 90 16.22 -23.32 -10.98
CA GLU A 90 17.03 -22.93 -9.83
C GLU A 90 16.66 -21.52 -9.33
N ASP A 91 16.37 -20.59 -10.24
CA ASP A 91 15.99 -19.22 -9.88
C ASP A 91 14.58 -19.19 -9.27
N MET A 92 13.65 -19.99 -9.80
CA MET A 92 12.33 -20.16 -9.19
C MET A 92 12.42 -20.80 -7.80
N ASN A 93 13.26 -21.83 -7.65
CA ASN A 93 13.43 -22.48 -6.36
C ASN A 93 14.03 -21.54 -5.32
N LYS A 94 15.02 -20.73 -5.69
CA LYS A 94 15.58 -19.69 -4.81
C LYS A 94 14.53 -18.67 -4.40
N LEU A 95 13.65 -18.27 -5.32
CA LEU A 95 12.56 -17.36 -5.03
C LEU A 95 11.57 -17.95 -4.00
N VAL A 96 11.19 -19.21 -4.18
CA VAL A 96 10.33 -19.93 -3.23
C VAL A 96 11.03 -20.10 -1.89
N MET A 97 12.30 -20.52 -1.88
CA MET A 97 13.07 -20.66 -0.64
C MET A 97 13.19 -19.33 0.12
N ASN A 98 13.50 -18.24 -0.57
CA ASN A 98 13.52 -16.89 0.02
C ASN A 98 12.18 -16.55 0.66
N PHE A 99 11.05 -16.80 -0.02
CA PHE A 99 9.73 -16.56 0.56
C PHE A 99 9.48 -17.41 1.82
N LEU A 100 9.75 -18.72 1.76
CA LEU A 100 9.52 -19.63 2.89
C LEU A 100 10.34 -19.24 4.11
N VAL A 101 11.62 -18.91 3.89
CA VAL A 101 12.53 -18.49 4.93
C VAL A 101 12.13 -17.13 5.49
N THR A 102 11.92 -16.11 4.64
CA THR A 102 11.58 -14.74 5.10
C THR A 102 10.23 -14.68 5.82
N GLU A 103 9.22 -15.42 5.38
CA GLU A 103 7.93 -15.49 6.10
C GLU A 103 7.97 -16.40 7.35
N GLY A 104 8.99 -17.27 7.41
CA GLY A 104 9.29 -18.16 8.53
C GLY A 104 8.49 -19.47 8.54
N TYR A 105 8.16 -19.98 7.36
CA TYR A 105 7.59 -21.31 7.17
C TYR A 105 8.68 -22.40 7.28
N VAL A 106 9.23 -22.60 8.48
CA VAL A 106 10.39 -23.50 8.73
C VAL A 106 10.15 -24.92 8.20
N ASP A 107 9.03 -25.53 8.56
CA ASP A 107 8.72 -26.91 8.15
C ASP A 107 8.61 -27.06 6.63
N ALA A 108 8.06 -26.04 5.96
CA ALA A 108 7.95 -26.02 4.51
C ALA A 108 9.31 -25.76 3.86
N ALA A 109 10.12 -24.85 4.41
CA ALA A 109 11.47 -24.58 3.94
C ALA A 109 12.35 -25.83 4.01
N GLU A 110 12.27 -26.60 5.11
CA GLU A 110 13.07 -27.82 5.29
C GLU A 110 12.66 -28.92 4.29
N LYS A 111 11.36 -29.16 4.12
CA LYS A 111 10.87 -30.10 3.11
C LYS A 111 11.25 -29.66 1.70
N PHE A 112 11.10 -28.37 1.40
CA PHE A 112 11.45 -27.80 0.11
C PHE A 112 12.96 -27.92 -0.17
N ARG A 113 13.81 -27.72 0.84
CA ARG A 113 15.26 -27.93 0.76
C ARG A 113 15.59 -29.38 0.37
N MET A 114 14.99 -30.35 1.04
CA MET A 114 15.20 -31.78 0.75
C MET A 114 14.79 -32.18 -0.67
N GLU A 115 13.66 -31.65 -1.15
CA GLU A 115 13.12 -31.99 -2.47
C GLU A 115 13.81 -31.25 -3.62
N SER A 116 14.15 -29.97 -3.41
CA SER A 116 14.68 -29.09 -4.46
C SER A 116 16.21 -29.02 -4.48
N GLY A 117 16.89 -29.44 -3.40
CA GLY A 117 18.33 -29.25 -3.19
C GLY A 117 18.74 -27.78 -3.05
N THR A 118 17.79 -26.87 -2.83
CA THR A 118 18.05 -25.43 -2.70
C THR A 118 18.34 -25.12 -1.25
N GLU A 119 19.55 -24.66 -0.95
CA GLU A 119 19.93 -24.26 0.41
C GLU A 119 19.37 -22.86 0.76
N PRO A 120 18.93 -22.64 2.01
CA PRO A 120 18.51 -21.33 2.47
C PRO A 120 19.71 -20.40 2.75
N ASP A 121 19.52 -19.11 2.53
CA ASP A 121 20.54 -18.08 2.83
C ASP A 121 20.66 -17.80 4.35
N ILE A 122 19.67 -18.23 5.13
CA ILE A 122 19.58 -18.06 6.59
C ILE A 122 19.57 -19.43 7.23
N ASP A 123 20.26 -19.57 8.37
CA ASP A 123 20.18 -20.77 9.19
C ASP A 123 18.72 -21.00 9.66
N LEU A 124 18.18 -22.19 9.39
CA LEU A 124 16.81 -22.54 9.77
C LEU A 124 16.60 -22.47 11.29
N ALA A 125 17.67 -22.64 12.08
CA ALA A 125 17.60 -22.50 13.53
C ALA A 125 17.21 -21.07 13.96
N THR A 126 17.80 -20.04 13.34
CA THR A 126 17.52 -18.63 13.69
C THR A 126 16.12 -18.18 13.27
N ILE A 127 15.51 -18.89 12.31
CA ILE A 127 14.10 -18.68 11.94
C ILE A 127 13.18 -19.06 13.10
N THR A 128 13.51 -20.11 13.85
CA THR A 128 12.64 -20.60 14.93
C THR A 128 12.44 -19.54 16.01
N ASP A 129 13.52 -18.89 16.45
CA ASP A 129 13.48 -17.85 17.48
C ASP A 129 12.71 -16.61 16.99
N ARG A 130 12.97 -16.18 15.76
CA ARG A 130 12.22 -15.09 15.12
C ARG A 130 10.72 -15.40 15.01
N MET A 131 10.38 -16.64 14.71
CA MET A 131 8.98 -17.07 14.62
C MET A 131 8.31 -17.17 15.98
N ALA A 132 9.05 -17.50 17.04
CA ALA A 132 8.54 -17.42 18.40
C ALA A 132 8.14 -15.98 18.76
N VAL A 133 8.97 -14.99 18.40
CA VAL A 133 8.64 -13.56 18.56
C VAL A 133 7.39 -13.18 17.76
N LYS A 134 7.37 -13.47 16.44
CA LYS A 134 6.23 -13.15 15.56
C LYS A 134 4.93 -13.73 16.11
N LYS A 135 4.97 -14.98 16.59
CA LYS A 135 3.83 -15.68 17.17
C LYS A 135 3.38 -15.05 18.49
N ALA A 136 4.30 -14.65 19.36
CA ALA A 136 3.96 -13.98 20.62
C ALA A 136 3.14 -12.70 20.37
N VAL A 137 3.57 -11.86 19.40
CA VAL A 137 2.80 -10.67 18.98
C VAL A 137 1.43 -11.03 18.40
N GLN A 138 1.37 -12.03 17.51
CA GLN A 138 0.11 -12.46 16.90
C GLN A 138 -0.92 -13.01 17.92
N CYS A 139 -0.43 -13.64 18.99
CA CYS A 139 -1.26 -14.11 20.10
C CYS A 139 -1.67 -13.00 21.08
N GLY A 140 -1.12 -11.78 20.95
CA GLY A 140 -1.36 -10.68 21.88
C GLY A 140 -0.48 -10.71 23.15
N ASN A 141 0.52 -11.59 23.20
CA ASN A 141 1.49 -11.64 24.31
C ASN A 141 2.67 -10.72 23.98
N VAL A 142 2.44 -9.41 24.06
CA VAL A 142 3.42 -8.41 23.59
C VAL A 142 4.63 -8.32 24.52
N GLU A 143 4.43 -8.47 25.83
CA GLU A 143 5.52 -8.48 26.81
C GLU A 143 6.51 -9.63 26.55
N ASP A 144 5.97 -10.82 26.28
CA ASP A 144 6.75 -12.00 25.91
C ASP A 144 7.52 -11.80 24.59
N ALA A 145 6.92 -11.07 23.64
CA ALA A 145 7.59 -10.71 22.40
C ALA A 145 8.75 -9.74 22.65
N ILE A 146 8.58 -8.71 23.51
CA ILE A 146 9.63 -7.74 23.84
C ILE A 146 10.81 -8.43 24.52
N GLU A 147 10.55 -9.32 25.50
CA GLU A 147 11.60 -10.10 26.17
C GLU A 147 12.40 -10.92 25.15
N LYS A 148 11.71 -11.67 24.28
CA LYS A 148 12.36 -12.48 23.23
C LYS A 148 13.13 -11.65 22.21
N VAL A 149 12.67 -10.45 21.85
CA VAL A 149 13.43 -9.55 20.97
C VAL A 149 14.72 -9.12 21.63
N ASN A 150 14.67 -8.74 22.91
CA ASN A 150 15.86 -8.34 23.66
C ASN A 150 16.85 -9.50 23.87
N ASP A 151 16.35 -10.72 24.10
CA ASP A 151 17.18 -11.93 24.18
C ASP A 151 17.88 -12.25 22.85
N LEU A 152 17.19 -12.01 21.73
CA LEU A 152 17.75 -12.19 20.39
C LEU A 152 18.81 -11.14 20.08
N ASN A 153 18.48 -9.86 20.29
CA ASN A 153 19.39 -8.75 20.13
C ASN A 153 18.83 -7.50 20.85
N PRO A 154 19.45 -7.05 21.95
CA PRO A 154 18.97 -5.89 22.72
C PRO A 154 19.01 -4.58 21.92
N GLU A 155 19.88 -4.47 20.92
CA GLU A 155 20.02 -3.25 20.13
C GLU A 155 18.83 -3.01 19.19
N ILE A 156 17.99 -4.02 18.90
CA ILE A 156 16.87 -3.89 17.95
C ILE A 156 15.89 -2.81 18.40
N LEU A 157 15.53 -2.81 19.70
CA LEU A 157 14.57 -1.87 20.25
C LEU A 157 15.20 -0.52 20.56
N ASP A 158 16.48 -0.51 20.98
CA ASP A 158 17.24 0.71 21.25
C ASP A 158 17.48 1.56 19.99
N THR A 159 17.74 0.90 18.86
CA THR A 159 18.02 1.57 17.58
C THR A 159 16.75 1.91 16.79
N ASN A 160 15.58 1.43 17.21
CA ASN A 160 14.31 1.67 16.53
C ASN A 160 13.19 2.10 17.50
N PRO A 161 13.17 3.40 17.88
CA PRO A 161 12.15 3.95 18.77
C PRO A 161 10.72 3.81 18.25
N GLN A 162 10.55 3.81 16.92
CA GLN A 162 9.24 3.62 16.28
C GLN A 162 8.70 2.20 16.49
N LEU A 163 9.53 1.18 16.30
CA LEU A 163 9.12 -0.21 16.56
C LEU A 163 8.75 -0.41 18.03
N PHE A 164 9.56 0.14 18.94
CA PHE A 164 9.26 0.07 20.36
C PHE A 164 7.92 0.74 20.67
N PHE A 165 7.65 1.93 20.11
CA PHE A 165 6.38 2.60 20.28
C PHE A 165 5.20 1.76 19.79
N HIS A 166 5.28 1.17 18.58
CA HIS A 166 4.20 0.31 18.06
C HIS A 166 3.98 -0.95 18.90
N LEU A 167 5.03 -1.53 19.49
CA LEU A 167 4.90 -2.64 20.43
C LEU A 167 4.16 -2.20 21.70
N GLN A 168 4.55 -1.08 22.32
CA GLN A 168 3.86 -0.56 23.50
C GLN A 168 2.41 -0.17 23.18
N GLN A 169 2.15 0.42 22.01
CA GLN A 169 0.80 0.70 21.54
C GLN A 169 -0.01 -0.59 21.37
N GLN A 170 0.58 -1.66 20.82
CA GLN A 170 -0.08 -2.96 20.73
C GLN A 170 -0.41 -3.50 22.13
N ARG A 171 0.51 -3.36 23.09
CA ARG A 171 0.27 -3.75 24.48
C ARG A 171 -0.92 -2.98 25.10
N LEU A 172 -1.01 -1.67 24.86
CA LEU A 172 -2.16 -0.86 25.27
C LEU A 172 -3.46 -1.39 24.64
N ILE A 173 -3.44 -1.70 23.35
CA ILE A 173 -4.58 -2.30 22.64
C ILE A 173 -5.01 -3.63 23.28
N GLU A 174 -4.07 -4.48 23.70
CA GLU A 174 -4.39 -5.73 24.40
C GLU A 174 -5.00 -5.51 25.78
N LEU A 175 -4.54 -4.50 26.55
CA LEU A 175 -5.15 -4.13 27.82
C LEU A 175 -6.61 -3.67 27.63
N ILE A 176 -6.86 -2.84 26.61
CA ILE A 176 -8.20 -2.38 26.23
C ILE A 176 -9.08 -3.57 25.83
N ARG A 177 -8.57 -4.47 24.99
CA ARG A 177 -9.30 -5.67 24.53
C ARG A 177 -9.67 -6.60 25.70
N ASN A 178 -8.84 -6.66 26.73
CA ASN A 178 -9.09 -7.46 27.94
C ASN A 178 -9.99 -6.74 28.98
N GLY A 179 -10.48 -5.54 28.69
CA GLY A 179 -11.34 -4.77 29.59
C GLY A 179 -10.61 -4.17 30.80
N LYS A 180 -9.27 -4.14 30.79
CA LYS A 180 -8.43 -3.62 31.88
C LYS A 180 -8.23 -2.12 31.75
N VAL A 181 -9.32 -1.36 31.85
CA VAL A 181 -9.35 0.08 31.56
C VAL A 181 -8.43 0.90 32.47
N GLU A 182 -8.41 0.60 33.77
CA GLU A 182 -7.56 1.31 34.74
C GLU A 182 -6.07 1.08 34.43
N GLU A 183 -5.66 -0.18 34.24
CA GLU A 183 -4.27 -0.54 33.86
C GLU A 183 -3.88 0.08 32.51
N ALA A 184 -4.80 0.11 31.53
CA ALA A 184 -4.58 0.72 30.23
C ALA A 184 -4.32 2.23 30.33
N LEU A 185 -5.09 2.93 31.18
CA LEU A 185 -4.96 4.37 31.34
C LEU A 185 -3.66 4.75 32.06
N GLU A 186 -3.32 4.02 33.13
CA GLU A 186 -2.05 4.19 33.85
C GLU A 186 -0.85 3.95 32.91
N PHE A 187 -0.88 2.85 32.16
CA PHE A 187 0.17 2.53 31.19
C PHE A 187 0.30 3.59 30.08
N ALA A 188 -0.82 4.09 29.55
CA ALA A 188 -0.79 5.14 28.53
C ALA A 188 -0.15 6.44 29.06
N GLN A 189 -0.41 6.80 30.32
CA GLN A 189 0.13 8.00 30.95
C GLN A 189 1.61 7.88 31.29
N GLU A 190 2.05 6.75 31.83
CA GLU A 190 3.42 6.58 32.30
C GLU A 190 4.40 6.29 31.16
N GLU A 191 4.00 5.46 30.19
CA GLU A 191 4.94 4.90 29.19
C GLU A 191 4.81 5.55 27.81
N LEU A 192 3.58 5.84 27.37
CA LEU A 192 3.31 6.31 26.00
C LEU A 192 3.20 7.83 25.88
N ALA A 193 2.61 8.52 26.87
CA ALA A 193 2.44 9.97 26.82
C ALA A 193 3.75 10.76 26.69
N PRO A 194 4.84 10.46 27.45
CA PRO A 194 6.11 11.15 27.28
C PRO A 194 6.68 11.02 25.87
N ARG A 195 6.46 9.88 25.22
CA ARG A 195 6.93 9.62 23.84
C ARG A 195 6.09 10.33 22.78
N GLY A 196 4.80 10.51 23.06
CA GLY A 196 3.90 11.32 22.23
C GLY A 196 4.27 12.80 22.25
N GLU A 197 4.72 13.32 23.40
CA GLU A 197 5.18 14.72 23.52
C GLU A 197 6.42 15.00 22.66
N GLU A 198 7.31 14.00 22.53
CA GLU A 198 8.53 14.11 21.72
C GLU A 198 8.28 13.94 20.21
N ASN A 199 7.19 13.27 19.82
CA ASN A 199 6.88 12.97 18.42
C ASN A 199 5.38 13.07 18.12
N GLN A 200 5.02 14.07 17.30
CA GLN A 200 3.64 14.34 16.88
C GLN A 200 2.94 13.13 16.25
N SER A 201 3.64 12.30 15.46
CA SER A 201 2.99 11.14 14.84
C SER A 201 2.62 10.08 15.88
N PHE A 202 3.44 9.91 16.92
CA PHE A 202 3.14 9.01 18.04
C PHE A 202 1.96 9.52 18.85
N LEU A 203 1.86 10.84 19.05
CA LEU A 203 0.72 11.44 19.72
C LEU A 203 -0.59 11.16 18.98
N GLU A 204 -0.62 11.36 17.65
CA GLU A 204 -1.81 11.08 16.84
C GLU A 204 -2.25 9.61 16.91
N GLU A 205 -1.28 8.68 16.95
CA GLU A 205 -1.56 7.25 17.09
C GLU A 205 -2.03 6.87 18.50
N LEU A 206 -1.46 7.50 19.53
CA LEU A 206 -1.87 7.33 20.92
C LEU A 206 -3.29 7.84 21.14
N GLU A 207 -3.62 9.04 20.63
CA GLU A 207 -4.96 9.62 20.71
C GLU A 207 -6.02 8.70 20.10
N LYS A 208 -5.74 8.11 18.93
CA LYS A 208 -6.62 7.10 18.31
C LYS A 208 -6.79 5.87 19.20
N THR A 209 -5.71 5.41 19.81
CA THR A 209 -5.74 4.20 20.66
C THR A 209 -6.52 4.45 21.94
N VAL A 210 -6.31 5.59 22.60
CA VAL A 210 -7.03 5.98 23.82
C VAL A 210 -8.49 6.32 23.52
N ALA A 211 -8.82 6.80 22.33
CA ALA A 211 -10.20 7.03 21.92
C ALA A 211 -11.05 5.75 22.00
N LEU A 212 -10.47 4.55 21.86
CA LEU A 212 -11.18 3.28 22.07
C LEU A 212 -11.82 3.17 23.46
N LEU A 213 -11.21 3.79 24.49
CA LEU A 213 -11.74 3.79 25.86
C LEU A 213 -12.98 4.67 26.03
N ALA A 214 -13.23 5.60 25.11
CA ALA A 214 -14.37 6.51 25.17
C ALA A 214 -15.68 5.91 24.61
N PHE A 215 -15.60 4.74 23.94
CA PHE A 215 -16.76 4.08 23.34
C PHE A 215 -17.10 2.80 24.12
N GLU A 216 -18.35 2.67 24.55
CA GLU A 216 -18.86 1.44 25.19
C GLU A 216 -19.01 0.27 24.19
N ASP A 217 -19.31 0.59 22.93
CA ASP A 217 -19.39 -0.39 21.83
C ASP A 217 -18.33 -0.08 20.77
N VAL A 218 -17.31 -0.95 20.72
CA VAL A 218 -16.17 -0.80 19.81
C VAL A 218 -16.57 -0.98 18.33
N SER A 219 -17.70 -1.65 18.06
CA SER A 219 -18.24 -1.85 16.70
C SER A 219 -18.66 -0.55 16.03
N ASN A 220 -19.00 0.47 16.84
CA ASN A 220 -19.37 1.81 16.38
C ASN A 220 -18.20 2.81 16.46
N CYS A 221 -17.02 2.34 16.87
CA CYS A 221 -15.85 3.19 17.01
C CYS A 221 -15.20 3.43 15.64
N PRO A 222 -14.91 4.70 15.26
CA PRO A 222 -14.23 5.00 13.99
C PRO A 222 -12.80 4.46 13.91
N VAL A 223 -12.24 4.00 15.03
CA VAL A 223 -10.92 3.40 15.14
C VAL A 223 -10.97 1.94 15.62
N GLY A 224 -12.15 1.29 15.50
CA GLY A 224 -12.36 -0.10 15.90
C GLY A 224 -11.43 -1.09 15.20
N ASP A 225 -10.93 -0.73 14.01
CA ASP A 225 -9.95 -1.48 13.22
C ASP A 225 -8.67 -1.80 14.00
N LEU A 226 -8.31 -0.97 14.99
CA LEU A 226 -7.15 -1.23 15.87
C LEU A 226 -7.33 -2.50 16.73
N LEU A 227 -8.57 -2.90 16.98
CA LEU A 227 -8.89 -4.18 17.64
C LEU A 227 -8.97 -5.35 16.66
N ASP A 228 -8.78 -5.15 15.36
CA ASP A 228 -8.76 -6.25 14.41
C ASP A 228 -7.44 -7.04 14.48
N ILE A 229 -7.48 -8.29 14.00
CA ILE A 229 -6.29 -9.13 13.92
C ILE A 229 -5.23 -8.55 12.95
N SER A 230 -5.65 -7.77 11.95
CA SER A 230 -4.75 -7.08 11.02
C SER A 230 -3.76 -6.16 11.73
N GLN A 231 -4.16 -5.50 12.83
CA GLN A 231 -3.25 -4.65 13.61
C GLN A 231 -2.14 -5.48 14.27
N ARG A 232 -2.48 -6.64 14.87
CA ARG A 232 -1.47 -7.57 15.39
C ARG A 232 -0.54 -8.09 14.29
N LEU A 233 -1.09 -8.41 13.12
CA LEU A 233 -0.30 -8.89 11.97
C LEU A 233 0.67 -7.82 11.46
N LYS A 234 0.26 -6.56 11.46
CA LYS A 234 1.11 -5.42 11.10
C LYS A 234 2.28 -5.31 12.07
N THR A 235 2.03 -5.20 13.38
CA THR A 235 3.09 -5.10 14.39
C THR A 235 4.02 -6.33 14.36
N ALA A 236 3.46 -7.53 14.21
CA ALA A 236 4.27 -8.75 14.08
C ALA A 236 5.18 -8.73 12.85
N SER A 237 4.72 -8.16 11.73
CA SER A 237 5.52 -8.01 10.51
C SER A 237 6.64 -6.99 10.67
N GLU A 238 6.39 -5.88 11.37
CA GLU A 238 7.41 -4.86 11.65
C GLU A 238 8.52 -5.40 12.55
N VAL A 239 8.17 -6.12 13.63
CA VAL A 239 9.15 -6.80 14.49
C VAL A 239 9.97 -7.81 13.69
N ASN A 240 9.29 -8.60 12.86
CA ASN A 240 9.94 -9.58 12.01
C ASN A 240 10.97 -8.95 11.06
N ALA A 241 10.60 -7.85 10.41
CA ALA A 241 11.49 -7.10 9.54
C ALA A 241 12.69 -6.52 10.30
N ALA A 242 12.49 -6.01 11.52
CA ALA A 242 13.57 -5.47 12.33
C ALA A 242 14.58 -6.55 12.75
N ILE A 243 14.11 -7.74 13.14
CA ILE A 243 14.99 -8.88 13.44
C ILE A 243 15.82 -9.25 12.21
N LEU A 244 15.19 -9.41 11.04
CA LEU A 244 15.90 -9.72 9.79
C LEU A 244 16.97 -8.67 9.46
N THR A 245 16.66 -7.39 9.66
CA THR A 245 17.61 -6.28 9.42
C THR A 245 18.82 -6.37 10.32
N SER A 246 18.60 -6.63 11.61
CA SER A 246 19.70 -6.76 12.57
C SER A 246 20.63 -7.92 12.24
N GLN A 247 20.10 -8.97 11.60
CA GLN A 247 20.84 -10.12 11.10
C GLN A 247 21.42 -9.90 9.68
N SER A 248 21.37 -8.67 9.15
CA SER A 248 21.80 -8.33 7.77
C SER A 248 21.08 -9.11 6.66
N HIS A 249 19.85 -9.54 6.92
CA HIS A 249 19.00 -10.23 5.97
C HIS A 249 17.98 -9.30 5.31
N GLU A 250 17.49 -9.71 4.15
CA GLU A 250 16.44 -8.99 3.44
C GLU A 250 15.13 -9.00 4.26
N LYS A 251 14.57 -7.81 4.50
CA LYS A 251 13.34 -7.59 5.28
C LYS A 251 12.11 -8.21 4.63
N ASP A 252 12.00 -8.06 3.31
CA ASP A 252 10.81 -8.37 2.54
C ASP A 252 11.08 -9.55 1.59
N PRO A 253 10.15 -10.51 1.48
CA PRO A 253 10.30 -11.58 0.50
C PRO A 253 10.25 -11.02 -0.94
N LYS A 254 11.06 -11.59 -1.83
CA LYS A 254 11.16 -11.16 -3.23
C LYS A 254 9.88 -11.42 -4.01
N LEU A 255 9.13 -12.47 -3.67
CA LEU A 255 7.95 -12.90 -4.42
C LEU A 255 6.83 -11.84 -4.42
N PRO A 256 6.35 -11.31 -3.28
CA PRO A 256 5.40 -10.19 -3.27
C PRO A 256 5.87 -8.95 -4.03
N SER A 257 7.17 -8.63 -3.97
CA SER A 257 7.74 -7.51 -4.73
C SER A 257 7.65 -7.73 -6.24
N LEU A 258 7.90 -8.95 -6.72
CA LEU A 258 7.71 -9.31 -8.13
C LEU A 258 6.24 -9.25 -8.55
N LEU A 259 5.30 -9.67 -7.69
CA LEU A 259 3.87 -9.55 -7.96
C LEU A 259 3.40 -8.10 -8.04
N LYS A 260 3.89 -7.23 -7.15
CA LYS A 260 3.65 -5.78 -7.22
C LYS A 260 4.23 -5.19 -8.51
N MET A 261 5.43 -5.63 -8.91
CA MET A 261 6.06 -5.20 -10.15
C MET A 261 5.29 -5.66 -11.39
N LEU A 262 4.69 -6.86 -11.37
CA LEU A 262 3.78 -7.33 -12.42
C LEU A 262 2.56 -6.41 -12.54
N ILE A 263 1.88 -6.13 -11.42
CA ILE A 263 0.72 -5.22 -11.41
C ILE A 263 1.11 -3.85 -11.97
N TRP A 264 2.23 -3.29 -11.50
CA TRP A 264 2.74 -2.01 -11.98
C TRP A 264 3.05 -2.05 -13.48
N ALA A 265 3.73 -3.10 -13.97
CA ALA A 265 4.06 -3.24 -15.38
C ALA A 265 2.81 -3.34 -16.26
N GLN A 266 1.76 -4.04 -15.79
CA GLN A 266 0.46 -4.08 -16.45
C GLN A 266 -0.18 -2.69 -16.53
N SER A 267 -0.19 -1.93 -15.42
CA SER A 267 -0.70 -0.55 -15.42
C SER A 267 0.06 0.36 -16.39
N GLN A 268 1.38 0.21 -16.51
CA GLN A 268 2.17 0.96 -17.50
C GLN A 268 1.91 0.53 -18.94
N LEU A 269 1.50 -0.73 -19.15
CA LEU A 269 1.18 -1.26 -20.48
C LEU A 269 -0.24 -0.87 -20.92
N ASP A 270 -1.17 -0.66 -19.99
CA ASP A 270 -2.55 -0.22 -20.25
C ASP A 270 -2.60 1.10 -21.05
N GLU A 271 -1.62 1.98 -20.90
CA GLU A 271 -1.49 3.23 -21.65
C GLU A 271 -1.08 3.01 -23.11
N LYS A 272 -0.40 1.90 -23.41
CA LYS A 272 0.33 1.68 -24.68
C LYS A 272 -0.28 0.59 -25.56
N ALA A 273 -0.93 -0.40 -24.95
CA ALA A 273 -1.43 -1.57 -25.64
C ALA A 273 -2.71 -2.13 -25.01
N ALA A 274 -3.51 -2.81 -25.83
CA ALA A 274 -4.51 -3.75 -25.37
C ALA A 274 -3.89 -5.15 -25.43
N TYR A 275 -3.81 -5.86 -24.32
CA TYR A 275 -3.08 -7.12 -24.19
C TYR A 275 -3.79 -8.06 -23.20
N PRO A 276 -3.49 -9.37 -23.21
CA PRO A 276 -4.02 -10.31 -22.23
C PRO A 276 -3.49 -10.01 -20.83
N ARG A 277 -4.39 -9.81 -19.87
CA ARG A 277 -4.08 -9.33 -18.53
C ARG A 277 -4.30 -10.41 -17.49
N ILE A 278 -3.47 -10.41 -16.45
CA ILE A 278 -3.68 -11.18 -15.23
C ILE A 278 -4.38 -10.28 -14.21
N ASN A 279 -5.64 -10.55 -13.93
CA ASN A 279 -6.43 -9.84 -12.93
C ASN A 279 -6.44 -10.55 -11.58
N ASP A 280 -6.41 -11.89 -11.59
CA ASP A 280 -6.29 -12.71 -10.40
C ASP A 280 -4.89 -13.34 -10.33
N LEU A 281 -4.10 -12.87 -9.37
CA LEU A 281 -2.74 -13.37 -9.13
C LEU A 281 -2.72 -14.81 -8.60
N SER A 282 -3.79 -15.30 -8.00
CA SER A 282 -3.85 -16.64 -7.42
C SER A 282 -3.99 -17.73 -8.47
N THR A 283 -4.77 -17.44 -9.52
CA THR A 283 -5.00 -18.36 -10.65
C THR A 283 -4.05 -18.06 -11.82
N ALA A 284 -3.48 -16.86 -11.87
CA ALA A 284 -2.60 -16.38 -12.94
C ALA A 284 -3.21 -16.53 -14.34
N THR A 285 -4.54 -16.51 -14.45
CA THR A 285 -5.25 -16.67 -15.72
C THR A 285 -5.13 -15.40 -16.57
N LEU A 286 -4.75 -15.58 -17.83
CA LEU A 286 -4.77 -14.51 -18.83
C LEU A 286 -6.19 -14.30 -19.33
N GLU A 287 -6.72 -13.11 -19.09
CA GLU A 287 -7.97 -12.61 -19.63
C GLU A 287 -7.69 -11.78 -20.87
N ASP A 288 -8.41 -12.04 -21.95
CA ASP A 288 -8.22 -11.34 -23.22
C ASP A 288 -8.56 -9.85 -23.08
N PRO A 289 -7.89 -8.96 -23.84
CA PRO A 289 -8.19 -7.53 -23.78
C PRO A 289 -9.64 -7.28 -24.17
N ALA A 290 -10.32 -6.40 -23.41
CA ALA A 290 -11.61 -5.86 -23.82
C ALA A 290 -11.41 -5.08 -25.13
N VAL A 291 -11.93 -5.63 -26.23
CA VAL A 291 -11.88 -5.04 -27.58
C VAL A 291 -12.75 -3.80 -27.66
#